data_AF-A0A381UQ34-F1
#
_entry.id   AF-A0A381UQ34-F1
#
_cell.length_a   1.000
_cell.length_b   1.000
_cell.length_c   1.000
_cell.angle_alpha   90.00
_cell.angle_beta   90.00
_cell.angle_gamma   90.00
#
_symmetry.space_group_name_H-M   'P 1'
#
loop_
_entity.id
_entity.type
_entity.pdbx_description
1 polymer ?
#
loop_
_entity_poly.entity_id
_entity_poly.type
_entity_poly.pdbx_seq_one_letter_code
_entity_poly.pdbx_strand_id
1 'polypeptide(L)'
;MTFLIKNKKQIKSFEITPEKTYLNRRNLIKSVGILSASSPLTSLLADNHEINKASLAFTKNSEFSTRETVNSFEEITTYNNFYEF
;
A
#
# COMPACT_ATOMS: atom_id res chain seq x y z
N MET A 1 -22.06 -14.90 38.31
CA MET A 1 -21.60 -13.91 37.31
C MET A 1 -22.13 -14.36 35.95
N THR A 2 -23.26 -13.81 35.50
CA THR A 2 -23.96 -14.30 34.31
C THR A 2 -23.46 -13.55 33.08
N PHE A 3 -22.82 -14.25 32.13
CA PHE A 3 -22.37 -13.64 30.88
C PHE A 3 -23.55 -13.40 29.94
N LEU A 4 -23.75 -12.14 29.56
CA LEU A 4 -24.76 -11.70 28.61
C LEU A 4 -24.20 -11.86 27.19
N ILE A 5 -24.51 -12.97 26.52
CA ILE A 5 -24.15 -13.17 25.10
C ILE A 5 -25.05 -12.27 24.26
N LYS A 6 -24.47 -11.16 23.78
CA LYS A 6 -25.17 -10.19 22.93
C LYS A 6 -25.32 -10.81 21.53
N ASN A 7 -26.48 -11.38 21.25
CA ASN A 7 -26.82 -11.89 19.91
C ASN A 7 -26.99 -10.71 18.94
N LYS A 8 -25.88 -10.17 18.42
CA LYS A 8 -25.94 -9.20 17.32
C LYS A 8 -26.48 -9.94 16.11
N LYS A 9 -27.70 -9.63 15.68
CA LYS A 9 -28.20 -10.00 14.35
C LYS A 9 -27.32 -9.31 13.31
N GLN A 10 -26.21 -9.94 12.98
CA GLN A 10 -25.31 -9.47 11.95
C GLN A 10 -25.91 -9.85 10.61
N ILE A 11 -26.23 -8.84 9.81
CA ILE A 11 -26.75 -9.03 8.45
C ILE A 11 -25.71 -9.82 7.67
N LYS A 12 -26.13 -10.88 7.00
CA LYS A 12 -25.23 -11.72 6.22
C LYS A 12 -24.88 -11.00 4.91
N SER A 13 -23.64 -11.11 4.45
CA SER A 13 -23.19 -10.36 3.27
C SER A 13 -24.02 -10.61 2.00
N PHE A 14 -24.60 -11.80 1.85
CA PHE A 14 -25.48 -12.14 0.71
C PHE A 14 -26.88 -11.50 0.81
N GLU A 15 -27.30 -11.06 2.01
CA GLU A 15 -28.54 -10.30 2.20
C GLU A 15 -28.37 -8.85 1.74
N ILE A 16 -27.13 -8.35 1.77
CA ILE A 16 -26.76 -6.99 1.35
C ILE A 16 -26.49 -6.95 -0.15
N THR A 17 -25.81 -7.97 -0.69
CA THR A 17 -25.38 -8.03 -2.09
C THR A 17 -25.99 -9.24 -2.80
N PRO A 18 -26.85 -9.04 -3.80
CA PRO A 18 -27.33 -10.14 -4.65
C PRO A 18 -26.18 -10.91 -5.30
N GLU A 19 -26.32 -12.24 -5.36
CA GLU A 19 -25.28 -13.14 -5.87
C GLU A 19 -24.76 -12.75 -7.26
N LYS A 20 -25.67 -12.41 -8.18
CA LYS A 20 -25.33 -11.96 -9.54
C LYS A 20 -24.39 -10.75 -9.52
N THR A 21 -24.64 -9.78 -8.65
CA THR A 21 -23.82 -8.57 -8.52
C THR A 21 -22.44 -8.92 -7.94
N TYR A 22 -22.38 -9.82 -6.97
CA TYR A 22 -21.12 -10.32 -6.41
C TYR A 22 -20.27 -11.04 -7.48
N LEU A 23 -20.88 -11.95 -8.25
CA LEU A 23 -20.21 -12.71 -9.30
C LEU A 23 -19.72 -11.79 -10.43
N ASN A 24 -20.52 -10.81 -10.86
CA ASN A 24 -20.12 -9.84 -11.87
C ASN A 24 -18.88 -9.05 -11.46
N ARG A 25 -18.83 -8.56 -10.21
CA ARG A 25 -17.65 -7.86 -9.67
C ARG A 25 -16.41 -8.75 -9.70
N ARG A 26 -16.56 -10.02 -9.31
CA ARG A 26 -15.43 -10.97 -9.29
C ARG A 26 -14.95 -11.33 -10.69
N ASN A 27 -15.85 -11.43 -11.66
CA ASN A 27 -15.51 -11.69 -13.06
C ASN A 27 -14.73 -10.51 -13.67
N LEU A 28 -15.11 -9.26 -13.35
CA LEU A 28 -14.36 -8.07 -13.76
C LEU A 28 -12.95 -8.04 -13.14
N ILE A 29 -12.82 -8.34 -11.84
CA ILE A 29 -11.50 -8.40 -11.18
C ILE A 29 -10.64 -9.50 -11.80
N LYS A 30 -11.22 -10.68 -12.08
CA LYS A 30 -10.52 -11.79 -12.74
C LYS A 30 -10.06 -11.43 -14.14
N SER A 31 -10.88 -10.74 -14.94
CA SER A 31 -10.49 -10.34 -16.30
C SER A 31 -9.34 -9.34 -16.29
N VAL A 32 -9.33 -8.39 -15.36
CA VAL A 32 -8.20 -7.45 -15.17
C VAL A 32 -6.95 -8.20 -14.68
N GLY A 33 -7.08 -9.09 -13.71
CA GLY A 33 -5.95 -9.87 -13.17
C GLY A 33 -5.29 -10.81 -14.19
N ILE A 34 -6.08 -11.44 -15.06
CA ILE A 34 -5.56 -12.33 -16.12
C ILE A 34 -4.75 -11.52 -17.16
N LEU A 35 -5.16 -10.30 -17.48
CA LEU A 35 -4.41 -9.40 -18.38
C LEU A 35 -3.06 -8.98 -17.79
N SER A 36 -2.98 -8.79 -16.46
CA SER A 36 -1.72 -8.46 -15.79
C SER A 36 -0.75 -9.63 -15.63
N ALA A 37 -1.26 -10.86 -15.52
CA ALA A 37 -0.45 -12.06 -15.23
C ALA A 37 0.11 -12.77 -16.47
N SER A 38 -0.51 -12.59 -17.64
CA SER A 38 -0.15 -13.30 -18.88
C SER A 38 0.51 -12.42 -19.94
N SER A 39 0.61 -11.11 -19.73
CA SER A 39 1.21 -10.22 -20.71
C SER A 39 2.66 -9.85 -20.33
N PRO A 40 3.63 -10.02 -21.25
CA PRO A 40 4.93 -9.33 -21.13
C PRO A 40 4.77 -7.80 -21.26
N LEU A 41 3.54 -7.32 -21.52
CA LEU A 41 3.18 -5.91 -21.53
C LEU A 41 3.39 -5.25 -20.16
N THR A 42 3.30 -5.98 -19.04
CA THR A 42 3.71 -5.45 -17.73
C THR A 42 5.20 -5.08 -17.70
N SER A 43 6.07 -5.76 -18.45
CA SER A 43 7.50 -5.41 -18.59
C SER A 43 7.74 -4.27 -19.58
N LEU A 44 6.85 -4.10 -20.57
CA LEU A 44 6.89 -3.00 -21.54
C LEU A 44 6.27 -1.69 -21.00
N LEU A 45 5.32 -1.79 -20.06
CA LEU A 45 4.70 -0.66 -19.36
C LEU A 45 5.32 -0.40 -17.99
N ALA A 46 6.10 -1.35 -17.46
CA ALA A 46 7.08 -1.05 -16.44
C ALA A 46 8.08 -0.13 -17.12
N ASP A 47 7.90 1.16 -16.86
CA ASP A 47 8.95 2.13 -17.11
C ASP A 47 10.19 1.54 -16.44
N ASN A 48 11.20 1.19 -17.24
CA ASN A 48 12.50 0.78 -16.75
C ASN A 48 13.17 2.05 -16.22
N HIS A 49 12.55 2.67 -15.22
CA HIS A 49 13.15 3.65 -14.37
C HIS A 49 14.26 2.89 -13.65
N GLU A 50 15.42 2.85 -14.29
CA GLU A 50 16.66 2.59 -13.59
C GLU A 50 16.62 3.48 -12.36
N ILE A 51 16.61 2.85 -11.18
CA ILE A 51 16.61 3.58 -9.91
C ILE A 51 17.79 4.52 -10.00
N ASN A 52 17.50 5.82 -10.04
CA ASN A 52 18.51 6.83 -10.26
C ASN A 52 19.38 6.86 -9.00
N LYS A 53 20.50 6.13 -9.01
CA LYS A 53 21.47 6.06 -7.91
C LYS A 53 22.35 7.30 -7.83
N ALA A 54 22.13 8.28 -8.72
CA ALA A 54 22.85 9.54 -8.69
C ALA A 54 22.56 10.26 -7.36
N SER A 55 23.63 10.79 -6.76
CA SER A 55 23.46 11.70 -5.62
C SER A 55 22.69 12.93 -6.06
N LEU A 56 21.72 13.34 -5.25
CA LEU A 56 20.92 14.53 -5.54
C LEU A 56 21.83 15.76 -5.52
N ALA A 57 21.75 16.59 -6.56
CA ALA A 57 22.35 17.92 -6.54
C ALA A 57 21.44 18.87 -5.76
N PHE A 58 21.89 19.36 -4.60
CA PHE A 58 21.14 20.31 -3.79
C PHE A 58 22.05 21.36 -3.14
N THR A 59 21.46 22.50 -2.78
CA THR A 59 22.11 23.55 -2.00
C THR A 59 21.49 23.59 -0.61
N LYS A 60 22.32 23.66 0.44
CA LYS A 60 21.85 23.69 1.83
C LYS A 60 21.18 25.03 2.12
N ASN A 61 19.95 25.01 2.64
CA ASN A 61 19.25 26.23 3.06
C ASN A 61 19.79 26.71 4.41
N SER A 62 20.34 27.93 4.45
CA SER A 62 20.91 28.52 5.66
C SER A 62 19.88 28.90 6.71
N GLU A 63 18.65 29.28 6.32
CA GLU A 63 17.59 29.70 7.25
C GLU A 63 17.07 28.54 8.10
N PHE A 64 17.12 27.32 7.58
CA PHE A 64 16.67 26.10 8.27
C PHE A 64 17.83 25.20 8.72
N SER A 65 19.08 25.68 8.65
CA SER A 65 20.24 24.93 9.10
C SER A 65 20.52 25.17 10.57
N THR A 66 20.61 24.09 11.36
CA THR A 66 20.98 24.16 12.78
C THR A 66 22.41 23.64 13.01
N ARG A 67 22.90 23.81 14.25
CA ARG A 67 24.20 23.26 14.72
C ARG A 67 24.01 22.05 15.65
N GLU A 68 22.80 21.52 15.72
CA GLU A 68 22.49 20.37 16.57
C GLU A 68 23.19 19.13 16.05
N THR A 69 23.43 18.19 16.96
CA THR A 69 24.01 16.90 16.61
C THR A 69 23.04 16.15 15.71
N VAL A 70 23.52 15.68 14.56
CA VAL A 70 22.73 14.88 13.63
C VAL A 70 22.63 13.43 14.10
N ASN A 71 21.48 12.81 13.87
CA ASN A 71 21.32 11.37 14.06
C ASN A 71 22.17 10.59 13.05
N SER A 72 22.50 9.34 13.37
CA SER A 72 23.21 8.45 12.46
C SER A 72 22.31 8.03 11.27
N PHE A 73 22.94 7.61 10.17
CA PHE A 73 22.21 7.13 9.00
C PHE A 73 21.37 5.89 9.29
N GLU A 74 21.87 4.99 10.14
CA GLU A 74 21.16 3.78 10.55
C GLU A 74 19.91 4.11 11.35
N GLU A 75 20.00 5.03 12.33
CA GLU A 75 18.84 5.48 13.09
C GLU A 75 17.77 6.08 12.18
N ILE A 76 18.17 6.96 11.24
CA ILE A 76 17.24 7.61 10.30
C ILE A 76 16.50 6.59 9.42
N THR A 77 17.17 5.52 9.01
CA THR A 77 16.61 4.56 8.05
C THR A 77 15.92 3.36 8.68
N THR A 78 16.22 3.04 9.95
CA THR A 78 15.72 1.81 10.60
C THR A 78 14.82 2.07 11.80
N TYR A 79 14.95 3.21 12.48
CA TYR A 79 14.18 3.52 13.68
C TYR A 79 12.96 4.39 13.34
N ASN A 80 11.96 3.76 12.72
CA ASN A 80 10.78 4.44 12.17
C ASN A 80 9.47 3.90 12.74
N ASN A 81 8.48 4.78 12.90
CA ASN A 81 7.11 4.42 13.22
C ASN A 81 6.27 4.39 11.94
N PHE A 82 6.49 3.38 11.11
CA PHE A 82 5.77 3.17 9.86
C PHE A 82 5.02 1.84 9.94
N TYR A 83 3.74 1.91 10.30
CA TYR A 83 2.98 0.75 10.78
C TYR A 83 2.43 -0.13 9.66
N GLU A 84 2.40 0.39 8.44
CA GLU A 84 1.82 -0.26 7.28
C GLU A 84 2.72 -1.32 6.65
N PHE A 85 3.94 -1.55 7.18
CA PHE A 85 4.97 -2.40 6.59
C PHE A 85 5.68 -3.28 7.61
#